data_AF-A0A3V1J1Q9-F1
#
_entry.id   AF-A0A3V1J1Q9-F1
#
_cell.length_a   1.000
_cell.length_b   1.000
_cell.length_c   1.000
_cell.angle_alpha   90.00
_cell.angle_beta   90.00
_cell.angle_gamma   90.00
#
_symmetry.space_group_name_H-M   'P 1'
#
loop_
_entity.id
_entity.type
_entity.pdbx_description
1 polymer ?
#
loop_
_entity_poly.entity_id
_entity_poly.type
_entity_poly.pdbx_seq_one_letter_code
_entity_poly.pdbx_strand_id
1 'polypeptide(L)'
;MALTDTAIRKIKPTEKSFKITDSSGLYLLIKPNGSKLWYMKYRIDEKEKKLAFGPYAVKKQLIRSNPAQNLDGEFTPPETQHYPALPLEKLPECLSRTDN
;
A
#
# COMPACT_ATOMS: atom_id res chain seq x y z
N MET A 1 6.67 8.88 16.22
CA MET A 1 8.00 9.36 15.81
C MET A 1 7.88 9.86 14.38
N ALA A 2 8.55 10.95 14.02
CA ALA A 2 8.49 11.45 12.66
C ALA A 2 9.26 10.52 11.69
N LEU A 3 8.67 10.20 10.54
CA LEU A 3 9.28 9.44 9.48
C LEU A 3 10.27 10.31 8.72
N THR A 4 11.49 9.79 8.57
CA THR A 4 12.53 10.44 7.77
C THR A 4 12.54 9.88 6.35
N ASP A 5 12.89 10.72 5.37
CA ASP A 5 12.95 10.33 3.96
C ASP A 5 13.86 9.10 3.75
N THR A 6 15.01 9.06 4.44
CA THR A 6 15.93 7.92 4.39
C THR A 6 15.30 6.62 4.90
N ALA A 7 14.48 6.69 5.96
CA ALA A 7 13.75 5.53 6.46
C ALA A 7 12.71 5.07 5.44
N ILE A 8 11.95 6.02 4.85
CA ILE A 8 10.94 5.79 3.80
C ILE A 8 11.54 5.06 2.59
N ARG A 9 12.72 5.48 2.12
CA ARG A 9 13.41 4.86 0.99
C ARG A 9 13.84 3.42 1.28
N LYS A 10 14.34 3.14 2.49
CA LYS A 10 14.85 1.81 2.89
C LYS A 10 13.77 0.76 3.09
N ILE A 11 12.50 1.15 3.21
CA ILE A 11 11.41 0.21 3.42
C ILE A 11 11.15 -0.62 2.16
N LYS A 12 11.24 -1.94 2.34
CA LYS A 12 10.91 -2.93 1.32
C LYS A 12 9.43 -3.30 1.38
N PRO A 13 8.77 -3.51 0.22
CA PRO A 13 7.43 -4.05 0.16
C PRO A 13 7.37 -5.47 0.71
N THR A 14 6.22 -5.84 1.28
CA THR A 14 5.92 -7.18 1.81
C THR A 14 4.71 -7.73 1.07
N GLU A 15 4.47 -9.05 1.12
CA GLU A 15 3.30 -9.71 0.50
C GLU A 15 1.94 -9.10 0.92
N LYS A 16 1.86 -8.51 2.12
CA LYS A 16 0.67 -7.82 2.63
C LYS A 16 0.94 -6.34 2.82
N SER A 17 -0.08 -5.52 2.54
CA SER A 17 0.01 -4.09 2.78
C SER A 17 0.17 -3.78 4.26
N PHE A 18 1.08 -2.88 4.61
CA PHE A 18 1.29 -2.46 6.00
C PHE A 18 1.39 -0.95 6.11
N LYS A 19 1.06 -0.46 7.31
CA LYS A 19 1.04 0.96 7.65
C LYS A 19 2.26 1.31 8.49
N ILE A 20 2.84 2.46 8.19
CA ILE A 20 3.92 3.05 8.99
C ILE A 20 3.40 4.39 9.48
N THR A 21 3.14 4.46 10.78
CA THR A 21 2.59 5.65 11.41
C THR A 21 3.69 6.68 11.58
N ASP A 22 3.36 7.90 11.18
CA ASP A 22 4.16 9.08 11.45
C ASP A 22 3.67 9.75 12.74
N SER A 23 3.01 10.90 12.62
CA SER A 23 2.51 11.74 13.69
C SER A 23 1.10 12.23 13.37
N SER A 24 0.32 12.60 14.40
CA SER A 24 -0.99 13.26 14.26
C SER A 24 -2.02 12.53 13.37
N GLY A 25 -1.89 11.21 13.20
CA GLY A 25 -2.78 10.43 12.33
C GLY A 25 -2.30 10.30 10.89
N LEU A 26 -1.19 10.94 10.50
CA LEU A 26 -0.51 10.71 9.24
C LEU A 26 0.18 9.34 9.26
N TYR A 27 0.05 8.60 8.16
CA TYR A 27 0.76 7.35 7.98
C TYR A 27 1.03 7.07 6.49
N LEU A 28 2.08 6.31 6.25
CA LEU A 28 2.43 5.80 4.94
C LEU A 28 1.91 4.36 4.81
N LEU A 29 1.11 4.11 3.77
CA LEU A 29 0.67 2.76 3.40
C LEU A 29 1.62 2.21 2.33
N ILE A 30 2.28 1.11 2.65
CA ILE A 30 3.12 0.37 1.71
C ILE A 30 2.28 -0.78 1.16
N LYS A 31 2.15 -0.85 -0.17
CA LYS A 31 1.46 -1.93 -0.86
C LYS A 31 2.45 -3.00 -1.36
N PRO A 32 2.00 -4.25 -1.55
CA PRO A 32 2.85 -5.33 -2.06
C PRO A 32 3.47 -5.04 -3.44
N ASN A 33 2.79 -4.24 -4.27
CA ASN A 33 3.25 -3.80 -5.57
C ASN A 33 4.34 -2.70 -5.53
N GLY A 34 4.85 -2.34 -4.34
CA GLY A 34 5.85 -1.28 -4.18
C GLY A 34 5.29 0.13 -4.03
N SER A 35 4.00 0.36 -4.27
CA SER A 35 3.42 1.70 -4.13
C SER A 35 3.43 2.16 -2.67
N LYS A 36 3.87 3.41 -2.45
CA LYS A 36 3.87 4.09 -1.15
C LYS A 36 2.86 5.23 -1.17
N LEU A 37 1.87 5.20 -0.29
CA LEU A 37 0.74 6.14 -0.30
C LEU A 37 0.56 6.83 1.04
N TRP A 38 0.54 8.16 1.03
CA TRP A 38 0.27 8.96 2.23
C TRP A 38 -1.22 9.05 2.53
N TYR A 39 -1.58 8.71 3.77
CA TYR A 39 -2.95 8.81 4.28
C TYR A 39 -3.00 9.58 5.61
N MET A 40 -4.04 10.39 5.79
CA MET A 40 -4.46 10.92 7.09
C MET A 40 -5.56 10.05 7.65
N LYS A 41 -5.39 9.55 8.87
CA LYS A 41 -6.48 9.03 9.68
C LYS A 41 -7.06 10.17 10.51
N TYR A 42 -8.37 10.36 10.43
CA TYR A 42 -9.08 11.41 11.15
C TYR A 42 -10.45 10.91 11.63
N ARG A 43 -11.10 11.68 12.50
CA ARG A 43 -12.45 11.37 13.01
C ARG A 43 -13.36 12.57 12.83
N ILE A 44 -14.58 12.31 12.37
CA ILE A 44 -15.69 13.27 12.34
C ILE A 44 -16.90 12.50 12.85
N ASP A 45 -17.64 13.07 13.80
CA ASP A 45 -18.79 12.43 14.46
C ASP A 45 -18.44 11.04 15.02
N GLU A 46 -17.28 10.94 15.69
CA GLU A 46 -16.69 9.70 16.23
C GLU A 46 -16.37 8.60 15.21
N LYS A 47 -16.74 8.79 13.94
CA LYS A 47 -16.47 7.85 12.86
C LYS A 47 -15.07 8.07 12.30
N GLU A 48 -14.29 7.00 12.33
CA GLU A 48 -12.96 6.95 11.74
C GLU A 48 -13.03 6.99 10.21
N LYS A 49 -12.28 7.91 9.63
CA LYS A 49 -12.15 8.09 8.18
C LYS A 49 -10.67 8.21 7.82
N LYS A 50 -10.37 7.98 6.55
CA LYS A 50 -9.02 8.15 5.98
C LYS A 50 -9.05 8.98 4.71
N LEU A 51 -8.08 9.88 4.56
CA LEU A 51 -7.91 10.76 3.39
C LEU A 51 -6.58 10.46 2.71
N ALA A 52 -6.57 10.24 1.40
CA ALA A 52 -5.34 10.09 0.62
C ALA A 52 -4.78 11.48 0.26
N PHE A 53 -3.54 11.80 0.66
CA PHE A 53 -2.94 13.11 0.38
C PHE A 53 -2.44 13.27 -1.06
N GLY A 54 -1.93 12.20 -1.68
CA GLY A 54 -1.40 12.28 -3.05
C GLY A 54 -2.41 12.82 -4.06
N PRO A 55 -3.59 12.19 -4.22
CA PRO A 55 -4.64 12.69 -5.11
C PRO A 55 -5.20 14.05 -4.71
N TYR A 56 -5.28 14.34 -3.40
CA TYR A 56 -5.81 15.60 -2.89
C TYR A 56 -4.93 16.80 -3.23
N ALA A 57 -3.62 16.70 -3.00
CA ALA A 57 -2.67 17.78 -3.24
C ALA A 57 -2.55 18.11 -4.74
N VAL A 58 -2.59 17.08 -5.61
CA VAL A 58 -2.64 17.26 -7.07
C VAL A 58 -3.96 17.92 -7.48
N LYS A 59 -5.10 17.45 -6.98
CA LYS A 59 -6.42 18.02 -7.30
C LYS A 59 -6.57 19.47 -6.84
N LYS A 60 -5.91 19.85 -5.73
CA LYS A 60 -5.87 21.21 -5.21
C LYS A 60 -4.77 22.08 -5.84
N GLN A 61 -3.99 21.55 -6.79
CA GLN A 61 -2.86 22.22 -7.45
C GLN A 61 -1.79 22.74 -6.48
N LEU A 62 -1.75 22.21 -5.25
CA LEU A 62 -0.73 22.55 -4.26
C LEU A 62 0.64 21.98 -4.66
N ILE A 63 0.61 20.90 -5.44
CA ILE A 63 1.77 20.30 -6.09
C ILE A 63 1.42 20.08 -7.57
N ARG A 64 2.42 20.27 -8.46
CA ARG A 64 2.22 20.17 -9.91
C ARG A 64 1.91 18.75 -10.36
N SER A 65 2.47 17.75 -9.68
CA SER A 65 2.26 16.33 -9.96
C SER A 65 2.42 15.53 -8.67
N ASN A 66 1.91 14.30 -8.66
CA ASN A 66 2.10 13.40 -7.54
C ASN A 66 3.57 12.95 -7.54
N PRO A 67 4.40 13.27 -6.52
CA PRO A 67 5.80 12.87 -6.50
C PRO A 67 5.98 11.34 -6.49
N ALA A 68 4.94 10.57 -6.16
CA ALA A 68 4.97 9.12 -6.32
C ALA A 68 5.04 8.66 -7.79
N GLN A 69 4.78 9.54 -8.77
CA GLN A 69 5.02 9.26 -10.21
C GLN A 69 6.51 9.25 -10.56
N ASN A 70 7.36 9.90 -9.77
CA ASN A 70 8.81 9.83 -9.98
C ASN A 70 9.43 8.56 -9.35
N LEU A 71 8.61 7.74 -8.69
CA LEU A 71 9.00 6.41 -8.20
C LEU A 71 8.70 5.31 -9.23
N ASP A 72 8.12 5.68 -10.38
CA ASP A 72 7.85 4.77 -11.48
C ASP A 72 9.20 4.24 -12.01
N GLY A 73 9.47 2.94 -11.78
CA GLY A 73 10.75 2.30 -12.13
C GLY A 73 11.74 2.10 -10.96
N GLU A 74 11.58 2.77 -9.81
CA GLU A 74 12.33 2.39 -8.59
C GLU A 74 11.83 1.04 -8.02
N PHE A 75 10.55 0.73 -8.27
CA PHE A 75 9.95 -0.55 -7.98
C PHE A 75 9.75 -1.30 -9.28
N THR A 76 10.58 -2.30 -9.54
CA THR A 76 10.27 -3.31 -10.56
C THR A 76 9.06 -4.08 -10.06
N PRO A 77 7.89 -4.03 -10.74
CA PRO A 77 6.78 -4.88 -10.37
C PRO A 77 7.29 -6.33 -10.33
N PRO A 78 6.97 -7.11 -9.29
CA PRO A 78 7.41 -8.50 -9.22
C PRO A 78 6.90 -9.21 -10.47
N GLU A 79 7.74 -10.06 -11.06
CA GLU A 79 7.32 -10.86 -12.21
C GLU A 79 6.04 -11.61 -11.86
N THR A 80 5.02 -11.44 -12.71
CA THR A 80 3.75 -12.12 -12.52
C THR A 80 3.94 -13.59 -12.88
N GLN A 81 4.08 -14.45 -11.87
CA GLN A 81 4.13 -15.89 -12.06
C GLN A 81 2.71 -16.43 -12.28
N HIS A 82 2.38 -16.77 -13.52
CA HIS A 82 1.14 -17.47 -13.84
C HIS A 82 1.25 -18.94 -13.41
N TYR A 83 0.50 -19.31 -12.38
CA TYR A 83 0.36 -20.71 -12.00
C TYR A 83 -0.65 -21.41 -12.92
N PRO A 84 -0.38 -22.68 -13.30
CA PRO A 84 -1.36 -23.46 -14.06
C PRO A 84 -2.66 -23.61 -13.27
N ALA A 85 -3.76 -23.82 -13.98
CA ALA A 85 -5.03 -24.12 -13.34
C ALA A 85 -4.88 -25.34 -12.43
N LEU A 86 -5.45 -25.25 -11.22
CA LEU A 86 -5.44 -26.35 -10.25
C LEU A 86 -6.14 -27.57 -10.87
N PRO A 87 -5.50 -28.75 -10.93
CA PRO A 87 -6.14 -29.96 -11.41
C PRO A 87 -7.37 -30.33 -10.56
N LEU A 88 -8.42 -30.86 -11.18
CA LEU A 88 -9.68 -31.23 -10.51
C LEU A 88 -9.46 -32.18 -9.33
N GLU A 89 -8.48 -33.08 -9.43
CA GLU A 89 -8.10 -34.05 -8.39
C GLU A 89 -7.60 -33.39 -7.09
N LYS A 90 -7.09 -32.15 -7.17
CA LYS A 90 -6.53 -31.41 -6.03
C LYS A 90 -7.52 -30.44 -5.38
N LEU A 91 -8.72 -30.28 -5.96
CA LEU A 91 -9.77 -29.46 -5.37
C LEU A 91 -10.15 -29.85 -3.93
N PRO A 92 -10.31 -31.15 -3.57
CA PRO A 92 -10.68 -31.51 -2.20
C PRO A 92 -9.59 -31.17 -1.17
N GLU A 93 -8.30 -31.24 -1.53
CA GLU A 93 -7.18 -30.81 -0.67
C GLU A 93 -7.17 -29.28 -0.47
N CYS A 94 -7.56 -28.52 -1.50
CA CYS A 94 -7.65 -27.06 -1.40
C CYS A 94 -8.81 -26.62 -0.49
N LEU A 95 -9.97 -27.28 -0.56
CA LEU A 95 -11.12 -26.98 0.30
C LEU A 95 -10.83 -27.28 1.77
N SER A 96 -10.14 -28.39 2.06
CA SER A 96 -9.79 -28.75 3.45
C SER A 96 -8.82 -27.76 4.12
N ARG A 97 -8.01 -27.02 3.34
CA ARG A 97 -7.14 -25.97 3.86
C ARG A 97 -7.86 -24.67 4.20
N THR A 98 -9.05 -24.43 3.65
CA THR A 98 -9.82 -23.20 3.90
C THR A 98 -10.82 -23.31 5.05
N ASP A 99 -11.09 -24.53 5.53
CA ASP A 99 -12.10 -24.81 6.57
C ASP A 99 -11.57 -24.70 8.02
N ASN A 100 -10.41 -24.04 8.23
CA ASN A 100 -9.77 -23.83 9.54
C ASN A 100 -9.83 -22.37 10.01
#